data_AF-A0A0S8DMB2-F1
#
_entry.id   AF-A0A0S8DMB2-F1
#
_cell.length_a   1.000
_cell.length_b   1.000
_cell.length_c   1.000
_cell.angle_alpha   90.00
_cell.angle_beta   90.00
_cell.angle_gamma   90.00
#
_symmetry.space_group_name_H-M   'P 1'
#
loop_
_entity.id
_entity.type
_entity.pdbx_description
1 polymer ?
#
loop_
_entity_poly.entity_id
_entity_poly.type
_entity_poly.pdbx_seq_one_letter_code
_entity_poly.pdbx_strand_id
1 'polypeptide(L)' 'MKVLIPFYSMYGHTYRMAQAVAEGVEQVEGVRAILRRVPETLPPDVLEKMGAVASQKTMSGVAVCT' A
#
# COMPACT_ATOMS: atom_id res chain seq x y z
N MET A 1 1.84 6.96 -20.03
CA MET A 1 2.51 5.74 -19.48
C MET A 1 1.94 5.43 -18.10
N LYS A 2 1.83 4.15 -17.70
CA LYS A 2 1.35 3.76 -16.36
C LYS A 2 2.48 3.08 -15.59
N VAL A 3 2.66 3.43 -14.32
CA VAL A 3 3.66 2.81 -13.43
C VAL A 3 2.93 2.14 -12.27
N LEU A 4 3.09 0.83 -12.14
CA LEU A 4 2.55 0.06 -11.03
C LEU A 4 3.48 0.19 -9.81
N ILE A 5 2.90 0.51 -8.66
CA ILE A 5 3.58 0.55 -7.37
C ILE A 5 2.89 -0.50 -6.49
N PRO A 6 3.35 -1.77 -6.54
CA PRO A 6 2.87 -2.80 -5.63
C PRO A 6 3.56 -2.60 -4.27
N PHE A 7 2.80 -2.63 -3.18
CA PHE A 7 3.38 -2.55 -1.85
C PHE A 7 2.70 -3.47 -0.85
N TYR A 8 3.45 -3.86 0.16
CA TYR A 8 2.95 -4.45 1.39
C TYR A 8 3.40 -3.57 2.56
N SER A 9 2.53 -3.37 3.55
CA SER A 9 2.90 -2.67 4.77
C SER A 9 2.11 -3.21 5.95
N MET A 10 2.81 -3.66 6.98
CA MET A 10 2.18 -4.12 8.22
C MET A 10 1.77 -2.94 9.10
N TYR A 11 2.70 -2.01 9.33
CA TYR A 11 2.51 -0.88 10.25
C TYR A 11 2.28 0.48 9.56
N GLY A 12 2.33 0.55 8.24
CA GLY A 12 1.99 1.74 7.45
C GLY A 12 3.19 2.58 6.96
N HIS A 13 4.41 2.32 7.43
CA HIS A 13 5.60 3.06 6.97
C HIS A 13 5.84 2.89 5.47
N THR A 14 5.81 1.66 4.97
CA THR A 14 5.95 1.37 3.53
C THR A 14 4.79 1.94 2.73
N TYR A 15 3.57 1.98 3.28
CA TYR A 15 2.44 2.64 2.62
C TYR A 15 2.71 4.13 2.42
N ARG A 16 3.20 4.83 3.46
CA ARG A 16 3.61 6.25 3.35
C ARG A 16 4.71 6.46 2.30
N MET A 17 5.70 5.56 2.26
CA MET A 17 6.74 5.62 1.21
C MET A 17 6.15 5.40 -0.19
N ALA A 18 5.23 4.46 -0.34
CA ALA A 18 4.60 4.18 -1.63
C ALA A 18 3.74 5.35 -2.11
N GLN A 19 3.11 6.10 -1.21
CA GLN A 19 2.44 7.37 -1.53
C GLN A 19 3.43 8.42 -2.05
N ALA A 20 4.57 8.60 -1.37
CA ALA A 20 5.61 9.53 -1.83
C ALA A 20 6.21 9.12 -3.19
N VAL A 21 6.35 7.82 -3.45
CA VAL A 21 6.76 7.32 -4.78
C VAL A 21 5.70 7.62 -5.83
N ALA A 22 4.40 7.46 -5.51
CA ALA A 22 3.30 7.80 -6.41
C ALA A 22 3.29 9.30 -6.75
N GLU A 23 3.46 10.16 -5.75
CA GLU A 23 3.59 11.61 -5.94
C GLU A 23 4.77 11.95 -6.87
N GLY A 24 5.92 11.29 -6.70
CA GLY A 24 7.08 11.48 -7.59
C GLY A 24 6.84 11.01 -9.03
N VAL A 25 6.12 9.90 -9.22
CA VAL A 25 5.73 9.40 -10.55
C VAL A 25 4.80 10.39 -11.25
N GLU A 26 3.87 11.00 -10.52
CA GLU A 26 2.88 11.94 -11.06
C GLU A 26 3.47 13.31 -11.42
N GLN A 27 4.72 13.61 -11.02
CA GLN A 27 5.43 14.81 -11.47
C GLN A 27 5.86 14.76 -12.94
N VAL A 28 5.89 13.57 -13.55
CA VAL A 28 6.28 13.42 -14.96
C VAL A 28 5.06 13.51 -15.86
N GLU A 29 5.06 14.46 -16.80
CA GLU A 29 3.94 14.69 -17.71
C GLU A 29 3.56 13.42 -18.49
N GLY A 30 2.26 13.11 -18.52
CA GLY A 30 1.73 11.94 -19.21
C GLY A 30 1.98 10.59 -18.50
N VAL A 31 2.52 10.59 -17.27
CA VAL A 31 2.73 9.39 -16.45
C VAL A 31 1.69 9.32 -15.32
N ARG A 32 1.16 8.12 -15.06
CA ARG A 32 0.19 7.87 -13.99
C ARG A 32 0.67 6.79 -13.04
N ALA A 33 0.62 7.06 -11.75
CA ALA A 33 0.88 6.07 -10.70
C ALA A 33 -0.35 5.16 -10.51
N ILE A 34 -0.10 3.86 -10.38
CA ILE A 34 -1.10 2.86 -10.02
C ILE A 34 -0.65 2.21 -8.73
N LEU A 35 -1.22 2.64 -7.60
CA LEU A 35 -0.90 2.09 -6.28
C LEU A 35 -1.79 0.87 -6.00
N ARG A 36 -1.17 -0.26 -5.65
CA ARG A 36 -1.89 -1.50 -5.30
C ARG A 36 -1.28 -2.17 -4.08
N ARG A 37 -2.13 -2.68 -3.19
CA ARG A 37 -1.69 -3.42 -2.01
C ARG A 37 -1.57 -4.91 -2.32
N VAL A 38 -0.49 -5.52 -1.84
CA VAL A 38 -0.34 -6.98 -1.82
C VAL A 38 -1.28 -7.55 -0.73
N PRO A 39 -1.96 -8.68 -0.97
CA PRO A 39 -2.80 -9.32 0.05
C PRO A 39 -2.02 -9.62 1.34
N GLU A 40 -2.67 -9.41 2.48
CA GLU A 40 -2.17 -9.90 3.76
C GLU A 40 -2.33 -11.43 3.83
N THR A 41 -1.33 -12.10 4.38
CA THR A 41 -1.26 -13.58 4.45
C THR A 41 -1.38 -14.08 5.88
N LEU A 42 -1.15 -13.22 6.87
CA LEU A 42 -1.28 -13.59 8.27
C LEU A 42 -2.75 -13.71 8.69
N PRO A 43 -3.08 -14.71 9.52
CA PRO A 43 -4.39 -14.82 10.13
C PRO A 43 -4.75 -13.58 10.99
N PRO A 44 -6.05 -13.24 11.11
CA PRO A 44 -6.49 -12.08 11.89
C PRO A 44 -6.04 -12.09 13.36
N ASP A 45 -5.99 -13.25 14.02
CA ASP A 45 -5.59 -13.36 15.42
C ASP A 45 -4.09 -13.05 15.63
N VAL A 46 -3.27 -13.39 14.63
CA VAL A 46 -1.85 -13.05 14.62
C VAL A 46 -1.67 -11.54 14.45
N LEU A 47 -2.42 -10.92 13.54
CA LEU A 47 -2.38 -9.46 13.32
C LEU A 47 -2.83 -8.68 14.55
N GLU A 48 -3.82 -9.18 15.28
CA GLU A 48 -4.29 -8.61 16.54
C GLU A 48 -3.19 -8.68 17.62
N LYS A 49 -2.57 -9.84 17.81
CA LYS A 49 -1.42 -10.01 18.73
C LYS A 49 -0.23 -9.12 18.37
N MET A 50 -0.03 -8.84 17.08
CA MET A 50 1.03 -7.96 16.58
C MET A 50 0.67 -6.46 16.66
N GLY A 51 -0.56 -6.10 17.04
CA GLY A 51 -1.01 -4.71 17.09
C GLY A 51 -1.13 -4.03 15.72
N ALA A 52 -1.17 -4.79 14.62
CA ALA A 52 -1.13 -4.27 13.25
C ALA A 52 -2.51 -3.84 12.69
N VAL A 53 -3.59 -4.20 13.37
CA VAL A 53 -4.98 -4.03 12.88
C VAL A 53 -5.32 -2.56 12.60
N ALA A 54 -4.90 -1.64 13.46
CA ALA A 54 -5.15 -0.21 13.28
C ALA A 54 -4.48 0.32 12.00
N SER A 55 -3.20 -0.04 11.78
CA SER A 55 -2.47 0.34 10.58
C SER A 55 -3.11 -0.26 9.32
N GLN A 56 -3.50 -1.53 9.33
CA GLN A 56 -4.17 -2.18 8.20
C GLN A 56 -5.45 -1.46 7.76
N LYS A 57 -6.25 -0.95 8.71
CA LYS A 57 -7.46 -0.19 8.39
C LYS A 57 -7.17 1.07 7.58
N THR A 58 -6.07 1.76 7.84
CA THR A 58 -5.71 3.01 7.13
C THR A 58 -5.46 2.82 5.63
N MET A 59 -5.07 1.60 5.22
CA MET A 59 -4.73 1.26 3.83
C MET A 59 -5.76 0.34 3.16
N SER A 60 -6.88 0.05 3.83
CA SER A 60 -7.97 -0.82 3.32
C SER A 60 -8.65 -0.28 2.05
N GLY A 61 -8.63 1.04 1.83
CA GLY A 61 -9.16 1.69 0.63
C GLY A 61 -8.30 1.50 -0.62
N VAL A 62 -7.07 0.99 -0.49
CA VAL A 62 -6.21 0.73 -1.65
C VAL A 62 -6.55 -0.62 -2.26
N ALA A 63 -6.74 -0.64 -3.58
CA ALA A 63 -7.10 -1.86 -4.30
C ALA A 63 -6.01 -2.92 -4.21
N VAL A 64 -6.43 -4.17 -4.08
CA VAL A 64 -5.54 -5.34 -4.01
C VAL A 64 -4.95 -5.63 -5.40
N CYS A 65 -3.73 -6.17 -5.46
CA CYS A 65 -3.16 -6.73 -6.68
C CYS A 65 -4.01 -7.93 -7.15
N THR A 66 -4.41 -7.93 -8.43
CA THR A 66 -5.19 -8.99 -9.10
C THR A 66 -4.47 -9.42 -10.36
#